data_AF-A0AAE7NR32-F1
#
_entry.id   AF-A0AAE7NR32-F1
#
_cell.length_a   1.000
_cell.length_b   1.000
_cell.length_c   1.000
_cell.angle_alpha   90.00
_cell.angle_beta   90.00
_cell.angle_gamma   90.00
#
_symmetry.space_group_name_H-M   'P 1'
#
loop_
_entity.id
_entity.type
_entity.pdbx_description
1 polymer ?
#
loop_
_entity_poly.entity_id
_entity_poly.type
_entity_poly.pdbx_seq_one_letter_code
_entity_poly.pdbx_strand_id
1 'polypeptide(L)'
;MAERTEAPWTDAQVEALNRFQALRLFHPFTCPNHSGMRDKDRALVATRHGWRCPHCSYTQGWAHRWMLTVADEAERLDSMVRIGDLRALRKKNKQEADND
;
A
#
# COMPACT_ATOMS: atom_id res chain seq x y z
N MET A 1 -21.49 -2.87 5.41
CA MET A 1 -20.27 -3.17 6.21
C MET A 1 -19.12 -3.35 5.23
N ALA A 2 -18.03 -2.59 5.34
CA ALA A 2 -16.89 -2.76 4.43
C ALA A 2 -16.26 -4.16 4.61
N GLU A 3 -15.86 -4.79 3.51
CA GLU A 3 -15.20 -6.09 3.53
C GLU A 3 -13.87 -6.01 4.30
N ARG A 4 -13.58 -7.04 5.10
CA ARG A 4 -12.39 -7.12 5.96
C ARG A 4 -11.43 -8.20 5.48
N THR A 5 -10.15 -7.99 5.75
CA THR A 5 -9.10 -9.01 5.66
C THR A 5 -8.54 -9.26 7.06
N GLU A 6 -8.22 -10.50 7.39
CA GLU A 6 -7.71 -10.91 8.70
C GLU A 6 -6.28 -11.43 8.60
N ALA A 7 -5.49 -11.24 9.65
CA ALA A 7 -4.16 -11.81 9.77
C ALA A 7 -4.25 -13.36 9.92
N PRO A 8 -3.26 -14.14 9.46
CA PRO A 8 -1.93 -13.69 9.04
C PRO A 8 -1.89 -13.06 7.65
N TRP A 9 -1.11 -11.99 7.51
CA TRP A 9 -0.90 -11.30 6.24
C TRP A 9 0.41 -11.72 5.57
N THR A 10 0.43 -11.73 4.24
CA THR A 10 1.67 -11.88 3.46
C THR A 10 2.54 -10.63 3.54
N ASP A 11 3.82 -10.72 3.15
CA ASP A 11 4.70 -9.53 3.13
C ASP A 11 4.16 -8.43 2.21
N ALA A 12 3.63 -8.81 1.04
CA ALA A 12 3.02 -7.87 0.10
C ALA A 12 1.80 -7.17 0.72
N GLN A 13 0.97 -7.90 1.47
CA GLN A 13 -0.15 -7.30 2.21
C GLN A 13 0.33 -6.36 3.32
N VAL A 14 1.38 -6.73 4.06
CA VAL A 14 1.99 -5.87 5.08
C VAL A 14 2.50 -4.56 4.48
N GLU A 15 3.21 -4.63 3.35
CA GLU A 15 3.70 -3.46 2.62
C GLU A 15 2.53 -2.59 2.13
N ALA A 16 1.52 -3.20 1.50
CA ALA A 16 0.33 -2.51 1.02
C ALA A 16 -0.39 -1.73 2.12
N LEU A 17 -0.64 -2.39 3.25
CA LEU A 17 -1.34 -1.81 4.40
C LEU A 17 -0.55 -0.65 5.02
N ASN A 18 0.76 -0.81 5.20
CA ASN A 18 1.62 0.26 5.72
C ASN A 18 1.70 1.45 4.75
N ARG A 19 1.86 1.17 3.45
CA ARG A 19 1.87 2.20 2.40
C ARG A 19 0.56 2.97 2.36
N PHE A 20 -0.59 2.28 2.43
CA PHE A 20 -1.90 2.92 2.45
C PHE A 20 -2.02 3.94 3.59
N GLN A 21 -1.67 3.56 4.82
CA GLN A 21 -1.73 4.49 5.95
C GLN A 21 -0.75 5.66 5.81
N ALA A 22 0.43 5.42 5.21
CA ALA A 22 1.42 6.45 4.97
C ALA A 22 0.94 7.53 3.98
N LEU A 23 0.00 7.20 3.07
CA LEU A 23 -0.62 8.17 2.16
C LEU A 23 -1.54 9.17 2.89
N ARG A 24 -2.02 8.84 4.10
CA ARG A 24 -2.89 9.70 4.94
C ARG A 24 -4.17 10.19 4.25
N LEU A 25 -4.62 9.50 3.20
CA LEU A 25 -5.86 9.80 2.48
C LEU A 25 -7.11 9.52 3.34
N PHE A 26 -6.99 8.59 4.29
CA PHE A 26 -8.02 8.24 5.26
C PHE A 26 -7.43 8.20 6.67
N HIS A 27 -8.32 8.22 7.68
CA HIS A 27 -7.90 8.05 9.07
C HIS A 27 -7.18 6.70 9.23
N PRO A 28 -5.97 6.68 9.79
CA PRO A 28 -5.25 5.42 10.02
C PRO A 28 -5.94 4.60 11.11
N PHE A 29 -5.61 3.33 11.18
CA PHE A 29 -5.83 2.56 12.39
C PHE A 29 -4.93 3.10 13.51
N THR A 30 -5.53 3.41 14.65
CA THR A 30 -4.85 4.02 15.79
C THR A 30 -5.01 3.20 17.06
N CYS A 31 -4.00 3.21 17.92
CA CYS A 31 -4.06 2.56 19.22
C CYS A 31 -5.06 3.28 20.15
N PRO A 32 -6.04 2.57 20.74
CA PRO A 32 -7.00 3.16 21.66
C PRO A 32 -6.37 3.58 23.00
N ASN A 33 -5.28 2.93 23.42
CA ASN A 33 -4.60 3.20 24.69
C ASN A 33 -3.80 4.51 24.70
N HIS A 34 -3.65 5.17 23.55
CA HIS A 34 -2.92 6.42 23.39
C HIS A 34 -3.83 7.52 22.83
N SER A 35 -5.08 7.56 23.30
CA SER A 35 -6.12 8.47 22.78
C SER A 35 -5.78 9.96 22.91
N GLY A 36 -4.87 10.34 23.83
CA GLY A 36 -4.35 11.70 23.99
C GLY A 36 -3.20 12.10 23.05
N MET A 37 -2.66 11.17 22.26
CA MET A 37 -1.60 11.44 21.28
C MET A 37 -2.19 11.79 19.90
N ARG A 38 -1.42 12.49 19.07
CA ARG A 38 -1.81 12.75 17.67
C ARG A 38 -1.88 11.45 16.88
N ASP A 39 -2.76 11.37 15.90
CA ASP A 39 -2.98 10.13 15.12
C ASP A 39 -1.72 9.52 14.51
N LYS A 40 -0.76 10.34 14.05
CA LYS A 40 0.55 9.83 13.56
C LYS A 40 1.32 9.07 14.64
N ASP A 41 1.30 9.60 15.86
CA ASP A 41 2.10 9.11 16.98
C ASP A 41 1.46 7.86 17.61
N ARG A 42 0.20 7.57 17.31
CA ARG A 42 -0.51 6.36 17.76
C ARG A 42 -0.92 5.42 16.62
N ALA A 43 -0.45 5.67 15.40
CA ALA A 43 -0.78 4.85 14.24
C ALA A 43 -0.25 3.42 14.45
N LEU A 44 -1.08 2.42 14.12
CA LEU A 44 -0.66 1.03 14.18
C LEU A 44 0.22 0.69 12.97
N VAL A 45 1.16 -0.22 13.14
CA VAL A 45 2.04 -0.70 12.06
C VAL A 45 1.62 -2.12 11.68
N ALA A 46 1.40 -2.38 10.39
CA ALA A 46 1.05 -3.72 9.93
C ALA A 46 2.26 -4.65 10.07
N THR A 47 1.99 -5.88 10.52
CA THR A 47 2.93 -6.99 10.59
C THR A 47 2.23 -8.25 10.09
N ARG A 48 2.97 -9.35 9.86
CA ARG A 48 2.37 -10.64 9.50
C ARG A 48 1.32 -11.13 10.49
N HIS A 49 1.38 -10.68 11.75
CA HIS A 49 0.47 -11.08 12.82
C HIS A 49 -0.64 -10.05 13.11
N GLY A 50 -0.82 -9.05 12.24
CA GLY A 50 -1.80 -7.99 12.40
C GLY A 50 -1.18 -6.61 12.65
N TRP A 51 -2.04 -5.64 12.91
CA TRP A 51 -1.66 -4.30 13.36
C TRP A 51 -1.07 -4.33 14.76
N ARG A 52 0.06 -3.66 14.96
CA ARG A 52 0.75 -3.54 16.25
C ARG A 52 0.96 -2.08 16.62
N CYS A 53 0.67 -1.73 17.87
CA CYS A 53 1.05 -0.43 18.41
C CYS A 53 2.57 -0.37 18.65
N PRO A 54 3.27 0.69 18.22
CA PRO A 54 4.71 0.83 18.49
C PRO A 54 5.04 1.12 19.97
N HIS A 55 4.04 1.50 20.78
CA HIS A 55 4.23 1.98 22.16
C HIS A 55 3.72 1.03 23.24
N CYS A 56 2.81 0.11 22.93
CA CYS A 56 2.27 -0.85 23.91
C CYS A 56 1.95 -2.20 23.26
N SER A 57 1.41 -3.14 24.04
CA SER A 57 1.05 -4.49 23.59
C SER A 57 -0.27 -4.59 22.78
N TYR A 58 -0.93 -3.47 22.49
CA TYR A 58 -2.18 -3.48 21.72
C TYR A 58 -1.95 -4.01 20.29
N THR A 59 -2.81 -4.95 19.89
CA THR A 59 -2.85 -5.52 18.54
C THR A 59 -4.27 -5.55 17.99
N GLN A 60 -4.39 -5.59 16.66
CA GLN A 60 -5.65 -5.78 15.95
C GLN A 60 -5.41 -6.67 14.73
N GLY A 61 -6.20 -7.73 14.59
CA GLY A 61 -6.00 -8.74 13.56
C GLY A 61 -6.72 -8.49 12.23
N TRP A 62 -7.34 -7.33 12.02
CA TRP A 62 -8.15 -7.07 10.81
C TRP A 62 -7.84 -5.71 10.18
N ALA A 63 -8.01 -5.61 8.86
CA ALA A 63 -7.95 -4.37 8.09
C ALA A 63 -9.11 -4.32 7.07
N HIS A 64 -9.36 -3.16 6.48
CA HIS A 64 -10.32 -3.06 5.37
C HIS A 64 -9.68 -3.61 4.08
N ARG A 65 -10.40 -4.48 3.35
CA ARG A 65 -9.86 -5.18 2.18
C ARG A 65 -9.40 -4.22 1.07
N TRP A 66 -10.11 -3.10 0.88
CA TRP A 66 -9.77 -2.07 -0.12
C TRP A 66 -8.45 -1.34 0.17
N MET A 67 -7.85 -1.48 1.36
CA MET A 67 -6.51 -0.94 1.60
C MET A 67 -5.42 -1.72 0.85
N LEU A 68 -5.71 -2.94 0.38
CA LEU A 68 -4.80 -3.76 -0.40
C LEU A 68 -4.80 -3.40 -1.90
N THR A 69 -5.90 -2.84 -2.41
CA THR A 69 -6.08 -2.63 -3.86
C THR A 69 -5.18 -1.53 -4.43
N VAL A 70 -4.83 -0.51 -3.64
CA VAL A 70 -3.90 0.53 -4.09
C VAL A 70 -2.48 0.02 -4.31
N ALA A 71 -2.11 -1.07 -3.64
CA ALA A 71 -0.81 -1.73 -3.87
C ALA A 71 -0.87 -2.61 -5.12
N ASP A 72 -1.96 -3.36 -5.30
CA ASP A 72 -2.18 -4.15 -6.52
C ASP A 72 -2.18 -3.27 -7.79
N GLU A 73 -2.83 -2.11 -7.78
CA GLU A 73 -2.81 -1.20 -8.92
C GLU A 73 -1.44 -0.55 -9.14
N ALA A 74 -0.74 -0.17 -8.07
CA ALA A 74 0.60 0.40 -8.17
C ALA A 74 1.61 -0.63 -8.74
N GLU A 75 1.56 -1.89 -8.30
CA GLU A 75 2.38 -2.96 -8.85
C GLU A 75 1.96 -3.34 -10.28
N ARG A 76 0.67 -3.37 -10.57
CA ARG A 76 0.16 -3.62 -11.94
C ARG A 76 0.63 -2.53 -12.90
N LEU A 77 0.57 -1.26 -12.49
CA LEU A 77 1.06 -0.13 -13.28
C LEU A 77 2.58 -0.16 -13.44
N ASP A 78 3.35 -0.45 -12.39
CA ASP A 78 4.81 -0.60 -12.47
C ASP A 78 5.22 -1.78 -13.36
N SER A 79 4.50 -2.90 -13.28
CA SER A 79 4.68 -4.06 -14.17
C SER A 79 4.35 -3.73 -15.63
N MET A 80 3.27 -2.99 -15.88
CA MET A 80 2.92 -2.51 -17.22
C MET A 80 3.97 -1.54 -17.80
N VAL A 81 4.58 -0.68 -16.96
CA VAL A 81 5.68 0.20 -17.37
C VAL A 81 6.96 -0.59 -17.68
N ARG A 82 7.22 -1.71 -16.98
CA ARG A 82 8.37 -2.59 -17.25
C ARG A 82 8.21 -3.45 -18.51
N ILE A 83 6.99 -3.92 -18.80
CA ILE A 83 6.66 -4.67 -20.03
C ILE A 83 6.59 -3.73 -21.24
N GLY A 84 6.19 -2.48 -21.03
CA GLY A 84 6.27 -1.40 -22.01
C GLY A 84 7.71 -0.98 -22.27
N ASP A 85 8.41 -1.74 -23.11
CA ASP A 85 9.76 -1.49 -23.61
C ASP A 85 9.87 -0.08 -24.23
N LEU A 86 10.11 0.94 -23.40
CA LEU A 86 10.32 2.35 -23.81
C LEU A 86 11.42 2.46 -24.89
N ARG A 87 12.30 1.46 -25.01
CA ARG A 87 13.30 1.38 -26.10
C ARG A 87 12.68 0.99 -27.44
N ALA A 88 11.64 0.16 -27.47
CA ALA A 88 10.96 -0.27 -28.70
C ALA A 88 10.09 0.85 -29.30
N LEU A 89 9.39 1.64 -28.46
CA LEU A 89 8.63 2.81 -28.90
C LEU A 89 9.55 3.92 -29.46
N ARG A 90 10.72 4.12 -28.85
CA ARG A 90 11.70 5.13 -29.29
C ARG A 90 12.35 4.79 -30.63
N LYS A 91 12.45 3.51 -31.00
CA LYS A 91 12.95 3.07 -32.31
C LYS A 91 11.92 3.26 -33.42
N LYS A 92 10.63 3.02 -33.16
CA LYS A 92 9.55 3.28 -34.13
C LYS A 92 9.44 4.76 -34.48
N ASN A 93 9.45 5.64 -33.48
CA ASN A 93 9.33 7.09 -33.71
C ASN A 93 10.53 7.71 -34.45
N LYS A 94 11.70 7.05 -34.47
CA LYS A 94 12.86 7.51 -35.24
C LYS A 94 12.79 7.10 -36.71
N GLN A 95 12.28 5.90 -37.00
CA GLN A 95 12.16 5.38 -38.36
C GLN A 95 11.09 6.13 -39.19
N GLU A 96 10.08 6.69 -38.52
CA GLU A 96 9.02 7.49 -39.15
C GLU A 96 9.43 8.95 -39.38
N ALA A 97 10.44 9.46 -38.67
CA ALA A 97 10.95 10.83 -38.82
C ALA A 97 12.04 10.98 -39.88
N ASP A 98 12.67 9.88 -40.31
CA ASP A 98 13.71 9.86 -41.35
C ASP A 98 13.14 9.49 -42.76
N ASN A 99 11.82 9.30 -42.88
CA ASN A 99 11.11 8.90 -44.11
C ASN A 99 10.24 10.02 -44.73
N ASP A 100 10.40 11.26 -44.25
CA ASP A 100 9.77 12.48 -44.82
C ASP A 100 10.85 13.39 -45.44
#